data_AF-A0A097QW07-F1
#
_entry.id   AF-A0A097QW07-F1
#
_cell.length_a   1.000
_cell.length_b   1.000
_cell.length_c   1.000
_cell.angle_alpha   90.00
_cell.angle_beta   90.00
_cell.angle_gamma   90.00
#
_symmetry.space_group_name_H-M   'P 1'
#
loop_
_entity.id
_entity.type
_entity.pdbx_description
1 polymer ?
#
loop_
_entity_poly.entity_id
_entity_poly.type
_entity_poly.pdbx_seq_one_letter_code
_entity_poly.pdbx_strand_id
1 'polypeptide(L)'
;MGFVLAATYDRPNCSGIACPFTFPALELKANSGDVFVWPPDATPPNVTYNASGGYFVFLSDYFVPLQEFYLKVSGRAGFNVSGKLTIFPRREFREIEATYINGTLQVGDALYRRNIRGILVENGTRIREMAVYDDPATYKEFKYCTEHYEEIVKACRASGSPEYQLPLGLGLMLAGIALFAYGMKF
;
A
#
# COMPACT_ATOMS: atom_id res chain seq x y z
N MET A 1 15.94 8.15 -10.04
CA MET A 1 16.11 7.00 -10.95
C MET A 1 14.90 6.12 -10.78
N GLY A 2 13.92 6.27 -11.68
CA GLY A 2 12.64 5.59 -11.62
C GLY A 2 12.72 4.20 -12.21
N PHE A 3 12.12 3.23 -11.52
CA PHE A 3 11.70 1.97 -12.12
C PHE A 3 10.19 1.84 -11.89
N VAL A 4 9.44 2.34 -12.88
CA VAL A 4 8.04 1.97 -13.08
C VAL A 4 8.08 0.61 -13.76
N LEU A 5 7.87 -0.47 -13.01
CA LEU A 5 7.52 -1.75 -13.64
C LEU A 5 6.02 -1.69 -13.96
N ALA A 6 5.72 -1.12 -15.13
CA ALA A 6 4.45 -1.34 -15.80
C ALA A 6 4.42 -2.81 -16.22
N ALA A 7 3.78 -3.67 -15.41
CA ALA A 7 3.51 -5.03 -15.83
C ALA A 7 2.38 -5.00 -16.86
N THR A 8 2.73 -5.37 -18.09
CA THR A 8 1.81 -5.55 -19.20
C THR A 8 0.80 -6.64 -18.85
N TYR A 9 -0.49 -6.30 -18.88
CA TYR A 9 -1.58 -7.26 -18.82
C TYR A 9 -1.47 -8.24 -20.00
N ASP A 10 -0.91 -9.42 -19.75
CA ASP A 10 -0.84 -10.49 -20.73
C ASP A 10 -2.02 -11.45 -20.48
N ARG A 11 -3.05 -11.27 -21.31
CA ARG A 11 -4.34 -11.95 -21.27
C ARG A 11 -4.29 -13.49 -21.22
N PRO A 12 -3.24 -14.21 -21.69
CA PRO A 12 -3.26 -15.68 -21.70
C PRO A 12 -2.99 -16.36 -20.35
N ASN A 13 -2.16 -15.80 -19.46
CA ASN A 13 -1.56 -16.60 -18.39
C ASN A 13 -1.87 -16.17 -16.94
N CYS A 14 -2.55 -15.04 -16.71
CA CYS A 14 -2.82 -14.46 -15.38
C CYS A 14 -1.58 -14.32 -14.45
N SER A 15 -0.38 -14.71 -14.89
CA SER A 15 0.88 -14.66 -14.16
C SER A 15 1.57 -13.31 -14.29
N GLY A 16 1.05 -12.43 -15.16
CA GLY A 16 1.47 -11.03 -15.30
C GLY A 16 0.78 -10.05 -14.34
N ILE A 17 -0.08 -10.52 -13.42
CA ILE A 17 -0.69 -9.64 -12.41
C ILE A 17 0.40 -9.28 -11.41
N ALA A 18 0.90 -8.05 -11.49
CA ALA A 18 1.80 -7.46 -10.51
C ALA A 18 1.10 -6.27 -9.85
N CYS A 19 1.10 -6.24 -8.52
CA CYS A 19 0.60 -5.10 -7.79
C CYS A 19 1.61 -3.95 -7.89
N PRO A 20 1.18 -2.72 -8.24
CA PRO A 20 2.08 -1.59 -8.38
C PRO A 20 2.75 -1.30 -7.04
N PHE A 21 4.08 -1.33 -6.98
CA PHE A 21 4.80 -1.07 -5.73
C PHE A 21 4.80 0.43 -5.44
N THR A 22 4.34 0.83 -4.25
CA THR A 22 4.43 2.21 -3.75
C THR A 22 5.56 2.32 -2.74
N PHE A 23 6.38 3.36 -2.88
CA PHE A 23 7.45 3.65 -1.92
C PHE A 23 6.94 4.62 -0.86
N PRO A 24 7.17 4.35 0.44
CA PRO A 24 6.80 5.30 1.48
C PRO A 24 7.65 6.57 1.37
N ALA A 25 7.02 7.70 1.63
CA ALA A 25 7.67 9.00 1.86
C ALA A 25 8.42 9.04 3.21
N LEU A 26 8.07 8.17 4.14
CA LEU A 26 8.74 8.03 5.43
C LEU A 26 8.43 6.65 5.99
N GLU A 27 9.46 5.87 6.36
CA GLU A 27 9.28 4.61 7.08
C GLU A 27 10.24 4.50 8.28
N LEU A 28 9.68 4.19 9.44
CA LEU A 28 10.38 3.90 10.69
C LEU A 28 9.81 2.61 11.28
N LYS A 29 10.65 1.61 11.57
CA LYS A 29 10.20 0.35 12.18
C LYS A 29 11.21 -0.20 13.19
N ALA A 30 10.77 -0.35 14.44
CA ALA A 30 11.64 -0.72 15.56
C ALA A 30 11.95 -2.23 15.66
N ASN A 31 11.19 -3.08 14.98
CA ASN A 31 11.31 -4.53 15.08
C ASN A 31 12.06 -5.08 13.86
N SER A 32 13.29 -5.56 14.08
CA SER A 32 14.20 -6.31 13.18
C SER A 32 15.00 -5.50 12.14
N GLY A 33 16.13 -4.94 12.58
CA GLY A 33 17.09 -4.22 11.74
C GLY A 33 16.58 -2.83 11.41
N ASP A 34 17.27 -1.79 11.91
CA ASP A 34 16.84 -0.39 11.75
C ASP A 34 16.84 0.00 10.26
N VAL A 35 15.77 -0.31 9.53
CA VAL A 35 15.60 0.10 8.15
C VAL A 35 15.04 1.51 8.16
N PHE A 36 15.93 2.47 7.94
CA PHE A 36 15.56 3.83 7.60
C PHE A 36 15.46 3.94 6.08
N VAL A 37 14.23 4.03 5.55
CA VAL A 37 14.03 4.45 4.15
C VAL A 37 13.60 5.91 4.17
N TRP A 38 14.55 6.78 3.87
CA TRP A 38 14.26 8.18 3.55
C TRP A 38 14.15 8.30 2.03
N PRO A 39 13.15 9.04 1.51
CA PRO A 39 13.17 9.45 0.12
C PRO A 39 14.49 10.16 -0.21
N PRO A 40 15.04 9.98 -1.43
CA PRO A 40 16.34 10.54 -1.80
C PRO A 40 16.43 12.08 -1.66
N ASP A 41 15.28 12.78 -1.64
CA ASP A 41 15.20 14.24 -1.55
C ASP A 41 14.62 14.73 -0.20
N ALA A 42 14.40 13.85 0.78
CA ALA A 42 13.89 14.22 2.09
C ALA A 42 15.03 14.54 3.07
N THR A 43 14.91 15.64 3.82
CA THR A 43 15.78 15.88 4.96
C THR A 43 15.47 14.83 6.04
N PRO A 44 16.46 14.02 6.48
CA PRO A 44 16.23 13.07 7.54
C PRO A 44 15.88 13.80 8.85
N PRO A 45 14.87 13.35 9.60
CA PRO A 45 14.58 13.84 10.93
C PRO A 45 15.71 13.45 11.89
N ASN A 46 15.93 14.30 12.89
CA ASN A 46 16.81 13.99 13.99
C ASN A 46 16.10 13.02 14.96
N VAL A 47 16.40 11.73 14.82
CA VAL A 47 15.74 10.64 15.55
C VAL A 47 16.79 9.74 16.19
N THR A 48 16.54 9.31 17.42
CA THR A 48 17.33 8.28 18.09
C THR A 48 16.48 7.05 18.39
N TYR A 49 17.08 5.86 18.33
CA TYR A 49 16.39 4.63 18.68
C TYR A 49 16.72 4.21 20.12
N ASN A 50 15.68 4.02 20.93
CA ASN A 50 15.81 3.48 22.29
C ASN A 50 15.49 1.98 22.27
N ALA A 51 16.54 1.16 22.20
CA ALA A 51 16.42 -0.30 22.15
C ALA A 51 15.73 -0.90 23.40
N SER A 52 15.95 -0.33 24.59
CA SER A 52 15.31 -0.81 25.83
C SER A 52 13.80 -0.58 25.83
N GLY A 53 13.33 0.44 25.12
CA GLY A 53 11.91 0.73 24.96
C GLY A 53 11.28 0.10 23.71
N GLY A 54 12.07 -0.10 22.64
CA GLY A 54 11.55 -0.45 21.32
C GLY A 54 10.83 0.71 20.64
N TYR A 55 11.34 1.95 20.79
CA TYR A 55 10.77 3.15 20.17
C TYR A 55 11.86 4.06 19.61
N PHE A 56 11.57 4.71 18.50
CA PHE A 56 12.22 5.92 18.00
C PHE A 56 11.77 7.13 18.81
N VAL A 57 12.70 8.04 19.09
CA VAL A 57 12.45 9.31 19.77
C VAL A 57 12.90 10.43 18.86
N PHE A 58 11.95 11.31 18.50
CA PHE A 58 12.24 12.52 17.74
C PHE A 58 12.93 13.53 18.67
N LEU A 59 14.15 13.95 18.31
CA LEU A 59 14.94 14.88 19.11
C LEU A 59 14.68 16.35 18.74
N SER A 60 14.09 16.57 17.56
CA SER A 60 13.63 17.87 17.10
C SER A 60 12.25 17.74 16.45
N ASP A 61 11.57 18.86 16.31
CA ASP A 61 10.36 18.93 15.49
C ASP A 61 10.69 18.53 14.05
N TYR A 62 9.82 17.72 13.46
CA TYR A 62 9.95 17.26 12.09
C TYR A 62 8.69 17.51 11.28
N PHE A 63 8.81 18.27 10.20
CA PHE A 63 7.69 18.63 9.35
C PHE A 63 7.81 17.97 7.99
N VAL A 64 6.76 17.29 7.57
CA VAL A 64 6.64 16.63 6.25
C VAL A 64 5.59 17.39 5.44
N PRO A 65 6.01 18.21 4.44
CA PRO A 65 5.08 19.00 3.64
C PRO A 65 4.43 18.15 2.54
N LEU A 66 3.32 17.49 2.87
CA LEU A 66 2.57 16.65 1.93
C LEU A 66 1.23 17.29 1.57
N GLN A 67 0.86 17.21 0.29
CA GLN A 67 -0.43 17.70 -0.22
C GLN A 67 -1.56 16.70 0.02
N GLU A 68 -1.24 15.42 -0.12
CA GLU A 68 -2.10 14.28 0.22
C GLU A 68 -1.22 13.25 0.91
N PHE A 69 -1.80 12.43 1.78
CA PHE A 69 -1.02 11.37 2.41
C PHE A 69 -1.89 10.28 3.03
N TYR A 70 -1.30 9.10 3.15
CA TYR A 70 -1.71 8.07 4.09
C TYR A 70 -0.64 7.93 5.18
N LEU A 71 -1.04 7.97 6.44
CA LEU A 71 -0.19 7.85 7.61
C LEU A 71 -0.69 6.68 8.46
N LYS A 72 0.23 5.81 8.84
CA LYS A 72 0.04 4.85 9.92
C LYS A 72 1.15 5.02 10.93
N VAL A 73 0.80 5.30 12.18
CA VAL A 73 1.76 5.44 13.27
C VAL A 73 1.32 4.63 14.49
N SER A 74 2.25 3.92 15.10
CA SER A 74 2.06 3.24 16.37
C SER A 74 3.13 3.72 17.36
N GLY A 75 2.73 4.01 18.59
CA GLY A 75 3.67 4.54 19.58
C GLY A 75 2.99 5.25 20.74
N ARG A 76 3.80 5.88 21.58
CA ARG A 76 3.31 6.72 22.67
C ARG A 76 3.11 8.15 22.17
N ALA A 77 2.10 8.28 21.31
CA ALA A 77 1.81 9.51 20.57
C ALA A 77 0.32 9.86 20.63
N GLY A 78 0.03 11.16 20.71
CA GLY A 78 -1.29 11.73 20.47
C GLY A 78 -1.32 12.45 19.13
N PHE A 79 -2.51 12.86 18.70
CA PHE A 79 -2.67 13.69 17.51
C PHE A 79 -3.58 14.88 17.78
N ASN A 80 -3.34 15.98 17.04
CA ASN A 80 -4.19 17.15 16.99
C ASN A 80 -4.27 17.67 15.54
N VAL A 81 -5.39 18.29 15.20
CA VAL A 81 -5.67 18.82 13.86
C VAL A 81 -6.04 20.30 13.97
N SER A 82 -5.22 21.17 13.39
CA SER A 82 -5.50 22.62 13.31
C SER A 82 -5.29 23.17 11.90
N GLY A 83 -4.03 23.27 11.48
CA GLY A 83 -3.60 23.56 10.10
C GLY A 83 -2.54 22.59 9.57
N LYS A 84 -2.20 21.59 10.39
CA LYS A 84 -1.33 20.45 10.13
C LYS A 84 -1.83 19.29 10.99
N LEU A 85 -1.50 18.06 10.60
CA LEU A 85 -1.66 16.90 11.47
C LEU A 85 -0.47 16.87 12.42
N THR A 86 -0.65 17.31 13.67
CA THR A 86 0.40 17.30 14.68
C THR A 86 0.36 15.98 15.44
N ILE A 87 1.48 15.27 15.48
CA ILE A 87 1.74 14.10 16.31
C ILE A 87 2.60 14.57 17.49
N PHE A 88 2.12 14.37 18.71
CA PHE A 88 2.76 14.89 19.91
C PHE A 88 3.01 13.79 20.97
N PRO A 89 3.93 14.01 21.92
CA PRO A 89 4.26 13.00 22.92
C PRO A 89 3.07 12.69 23.84
N ARG A 90 2.78 11.42 24.06
CA ARG A 90 1.79 10.97 25.05
C ARG A 90 2.35 9.85 25.92
N ARG A 91 1.70 9.55 27.05
CA ARG A 91 2.10 8.42 27.91
C ARG A 91 1.55 7.08 27.40
N GLU A 92 0.33 7.10 26.92
CA GLU A 92 -0.40 5.93 26.42
C GLU A 92 0.09 5.53 25.04
N PHE A 93 0.19 4.21 24.82
CA PHE A 93 0.41 3.65 23.50
C PHE A 93 -0.88 3.73 22.68
N ARG A 94 -0.78 4.20 21.44
CA ARG A 94 -1.90 4.32 20.50
C ARG A 94 -1.43 3.99 19.10
N GLU A 95 -2.36 3.49 18.31
CA GLU A 95 -2.24 3.40 16.86
C GLU A 95 -3.12 4.49 16.25
N ILE A 96 -2.55 5.24 15.31
CA ILE A 96 -3.23 6.33 14.62
C ILE A 96 -3.08 6.03 13.13
N GLU A 97 -4.22 5.88 12.48
CA GLU A 97 -4.33 5.76 11.03
C GLU A 97 -5.02 7.02 10.52
N ALA A 98 -4.39 7.70 9.58
CA ALA A 98 -4.89 8.93 9.02
C ALA A 98 -4.76 8.95 7.50
N THR A 99 -5.82 9.40 6.82
CA THR A 99 -5.81 9.62 5.38
C THR A 99 -6.19 11.06 5.10
N TYR A 100 -5.36 11.79 4.36
CA TYR A 100 -5.67 13.12 3.86
C TYR A 100 -5.73 13.10 2.34
N ILE A 101 -6.92 13.42 1.80
CA ILE A 101 -7.18 13.47 0.36
C ILE A 101 -8.18 14.59 0.06
N ASN A 102 -7.94 15.37 -0.99
CA ASN A 102 -8.86 16.41 -1.46
C ASN A 102 -9.39 17.35 -0.34
N GLY A 103 -8.52 17.77 0.58
CA GLY A 103 -8.89 18.70 1.67
C GLY A 103 -9.69 18.08 2.82
N THR A 104 -9.81 16.75 2.87
CA THR A 104 -10.48 16.02 3.94
C THR A 104 -9.49 15.09 4.62
N LEU A 105 -9.29 15.28 5.93
CA LEU A 105 -8.48 14.41 6.78
C LEU A 105 -9.41 13.48 7.55
N GLN A 106 -9.25 12.19 7.37
CA GLN A 106 -9.88 11.15 8.18
C GLN A 106 -8.84 10.62 9.17
N VAL A 107 -9.19 10.51 10.45
CA VAL A 107 -8.38 9.88 11.50
C VAL A 107 -9.25 8.93 12.30
N GLY A 108 -9.12 7.63 12.09
CA GLY A 108 -10.10 6.64 12.57
C GLY A 108 -11.52 7.00 12.11
N ASP A 109 -12.44 7.14 13.06
CA ASP A 109 -13.84 7.52 12.80
C ASP A 109 -14.06 9.04 12.65
N ALA A 110 -13.05 9.86 12.96
CA ALA A 110 -13.16 11.31 12.93
C ALA A 110 -12.85 11.88 11.53
N LEU A 111 -13.69 12.82 11.07
CA LEU A 111 -13.52 13.52 9.80
C LEU A 111 -13.28 15.02 10.03
N TYR A 112 -12.21 15.53 9.46
CA TYR A 112 -11.80 16.93 9.52
C TYR A 112 -11.75 17.52 8.11
N ARG A 113 -12.67 18.43 7.80
CA ARG A 113 -12.72 19.12 6.50
C ARG A 113 -11.97 20.45 6.58
N ARG A 114 -10.64 20.39 6.47
CA ARG A 114 -9.76 21.56 6.56
C ARG A 114 -8.55 21.35 5.67
N ASN A 115 -8.04 22.44 5.11
CA ASN A 115 -6.80 22.41 4.37
C ASN A 115 -5.62 22.34 5.36
N ILE A 116 -4.93 21.19 5.39
CA ILE A 116 -3.73 20.99 6.18
C ILE A 116 -2.50 20.98 5.28
N ARG A 117 -1.38 21.48 5.80
CA ARG A 117 -0.13 21.65 5.03
C ARG A 117 0.80 20.44 5.07
N GLY A 118 0.41 19.38 5.77
CA GLY A 118 1.23 18.19 6.00
C GLY A 118 1.20 17.72 7.45
N ILE A 119 2.25 16.99 7.83
CA ILE A 119 2.38 16.30 9.12
C ILE A 119 3.50 16.97 9.92
N LEU A 120 3.26 17.29 11.19
CA LEU A 120 4.28 17.68 12.15
C LEU A 120 4.43 16.59 13.20
N VAL A 121 5.65 16.12 13.43
CA VAL A 121 6.00 15.32 14.60
C VAL A 121 6.74 16.22 15.58
N GLU A 122 6.21 16.40 16.79
CA GLU A 122 6.84 17.23 17.82
C GLU A 122 8.01 16.51 18.49
N ASN A 123 8.95 17.30 19.00
CA ASN A 123 10.07 16.80 19.77
C ASN A 123 9.62 15.94 20.98
N GLY A 124 10.42 14.93 21.31
CA GLY A 124 10.15 13.97 22.38
C GLY A 124 9.10 12.91 22.04
N THR A 125 8.49 12.94 20.85
CA THR A 125 7.48 11.95 20.45
C THR A 125 8.12 10.58 20.31
N ARG A 126 7.49 9.55 20.90
CA ARG A 126 7.99 8.17 20.91
C ARG A 126 7.18 7.30 19.97
N ILE A 127 7.79 6.87 18.87
CA ILE A 127 7.15 6.13 17.79
C ILE A 127 7.78 4.75 17.71
N ARG A 128 6.95 3.70 17.68
CA ARG A 128 7.42 2.33 17.45
C ARG A 128 7.50 2.02 15.96
N GLU A 129 6.46 2.41 15.24
CA GLU A 129 6.36 2.25 13.80
C GLU A 129 5.67 3.47 13.20
N MET A 130 6.18 3.98 12.08
CA MET A 130 5.55 5.06 11.33
C MET A 130 5.80 4.82 9.84
N ALA A 131 4.73 4.82 9.07
CA ALA A 131 4.75 4.77 7.63
C ALA A 131 3.92 5.94 7.08
N VAL A 132 4.50 6.71 6.15
CA VAL A 132 3.82 7.78 5.43
C VAL A 132 3.96 7.53 3.95
N TYR A 133 2.87 7.64 3.22
CA TYR A 133 2.82 7.60 1.76
C TYR A 133 2.27 8.94 1.29
N ASP A 134 2.89 9.51 0.27
CA ASP A 134 2.54 10.79 -0.35
C ASP A 134 1.36 10.67 -1.34
N ASP A 135 1.09 9.46 -1.84
CA ASP A 135 -0.09 9.15 -2.64
C ASP A 135 -0.98 8.10 -1.94
N PRO A 136 -2.05 8.54 -1.25
CA PRO A 136 -2.96 7.64 -0.56
C PRO A 136 -3.78 6.77 -1.52
N ALA A 137 -4.04 7.22 -2.76
CA ALA A 137 -4.80 6.46 -3.73
C ALA A 137 -3.98 5.27 -4.24
N THR A 138 -2.76 5.52 -4.69
CA THR A 138 -1.84 4.48 -5.15
C THR A 138 -1.52 3.48 -4.03
N TYR A 139 -1.36 3.93 -2.78
CA TYR A 139 -1.21 3.02 -1.64
C TYR A 139 -2.42 2.09 -1.43
N LYS A 140 -3.65 2.63 -1.51
CA LYS A 140 -4.86 1.83 -1.36
C LYS A 140 -5.02 0.82 -2.48
N GLU A 141 -4.71 1.19 -3.72
CA GLU A 141 -4.71 0.28 -4.86
C GLU A 141 -3.68 -0.85 -4.67
N PHE A 142 -2.46 -0.52 -4.26
CA PHE A 142 -1.43 -1.51 -3.94
C PHE A 142 -1.89 -2.46 -2.83
N LYS A 143 -2.42 -1.92 -1.73
CA LYS A 143 -2.89 -2.70 -0.59
C LYS A 143 -4.04 -3.62 -0.98
N TYR A 144 -5.05 -3.09 -1.67
CA TYR A 144 -6.18 -3.87 -2.19
C TYR A 144 -5.71 -4.99 -3.11
N CYS A 145 -4.80 -4.68 -4.05
CA CYS A 145 -4.24 -5.67 -4.96
C CYS A 145 -3.50 -6.77 -4.20
N THR A 146 -2.72 -6.42 -3.18
CA THR A 146 -1.93 -7.38 -2.39
C THR A 146 -2.84 -8.27 -1.52
N GLU A 147 -3.84 -7.69 -0.86
CA GLU A 147 -4.78 -8.41 0.01
C GLU A 147 -5.71 -9.33 -0.79
N HIS A 148 -6.16 -8.89 -1.96
CA HIS A 148 -7.07 -9.64 -2.83
C HIS A 148 -6.36 -10.34 -3.99
N TYR A 149 -5.04 -10.53 -3.92
CA TYR A 149 -4.25 -11.09 -5.03
C TYR A 149 -4.81 -12.43 -5.51
N GLU A 150 -5.08 -13.36 -4.59
CA GLU A 150 -5.60 -14.69 -4.93
C GLU A 150 -6.99 -14.62 -5.57
N GLU A 151 -7.85 -13.72 -5.09
CA GLU A 151 -9.19 -13.50 -5.63
C GLU A 151 -9.13 -12.89 -7.04
N ILE A 152 -8.26 -11.91 -7.25
CA ILE A 152 -8.01 -11.27 -8.54
C ILE A 152 -7.46 -12.30 -9.54
N VAL A 153 -6.51 -13.15 -9.13
CA VAL A 153 -5.97 -14.24 -9.94
C VAL A 153 -7.05 -15.28 -10.25
N LYS A 154 -7.89 -15.63 -9.28
CA LYS A 154 -8.99 -16.58 -9.47
C LYS A 154 -10.06 -16.05 -10.42
N ALA A 155 -10.43 -14.77 -10.29
CA ALA A 155 -11.35 -14.08 -11.20
C ALA A 155 -10.76 -14.02 -12.62
N CYS A 156 -9.47 -13.73 -12.76
CA CYS A 156 -8.76 -13.77 -14.03
C CYS A 156 -8.84 -15.17 -14.68
N ARG A 157 -8.54 -16.23 -13.93
CA ARG A 157 -8.64 -17.62 -14.41
C ARG A 157 -10.06 -17.98 -14.83
N ALA A 158 -11.06 -17.57 -14.05
CA ALA A 158 -12.48 -17.81 -14.34
C ALA A 158 -13.02 -17.00 -15.52
N SER A 159 -12.45 -15.83 -15.82
CA SER A 159 -12.86 -14.96 -16.94
C SER A 159 -12.42 -15.46 -18.32
N GLY A 160 -11.67 -16.57 -18.37
CA GLY A 160 -11.31 -17.26 -19.61
C GLY A 160 -9.89 -16.97 -20.06
N SER A 161 -8.92 -17.59 -19.41
CA SER A 161 -7.63 -17.89 -20.04
C SER A 161 -7.86 -18.98 -21.12
N PRO A 162 -7.29 -18.84 -22.34
CA PRO A 162 -7.45 -19.78 -23.45
C PRO A 162 -6.94 -21.20 -23.14
N GLU A 163 -6.24 -21.41 -22.03
CA GLU A 163 -5.74 -22.73 -21.61
C GLU A 163 -6.87 -23.73 -21.27
N TYR A 164 -8.07 -23.25 -20.90
CA TYR A 164 -9.24 -24.12 -20.62
C TYR A 164 -10.20 -24.27 -21.80
N GLN A 165 -10.04 -23.50 -22.88
CA GLN A 165 -10.81 -23.66 -24.12
C GLN A 165 -10.21 -24.70 -25.07
N LEU A 166 -8.91 -24.98 -24.95
CA LEU A 166 -8.23 -26.01 -25.72
C LEU A 166 -8.82 -27.42 -25.56
N PRO A 167 -9.07 -27.97 -24.34
CA PRO A 167 -9.63 -29.31 -24.22
C PRO A 167 -11.08 -29.42 -24.72
N LEU A 168 -11.89 -28.37 -24.55
CA LEU A 168 -13.27 -28.31 -25.05
C LEU A 168 -13.31 -28.19 -26.58
N GLY A 169 -12.45 -27.36 -27.16
CA GLY A 169 -12.30 -27.21 -28.61
C GLY A 169 -11.77 -28.49 -29.26
N LEU A 170 -10.79 -29.15 -28.65
CA LEU A 170 -10.25 -30.42 -29.13
C LEU A 170 -11.28 -31.54 -29.01
N GLY A 171 -12.07 -31.58 -27.93
CA GLY A 171 -13.16 -32.53 -27.74
C GLY A 171 -14.25 -32.40 -28.81
N LEU A 172 -14.67 -31.17 -29.13
CA LEU A 172 -15.65 -30.90 -30.20
C LEU A 172 -15.09 -31.20 -31.59
N MET A 173 -13.81 -30.92 -31.84
CA MET A 173 -13.15 -31.25 -33.11
C MET A 173 -13.07 -32.78 -33.31
N LEU A 174 -12.69 -33.53 -32.28
CA LEU A 174 -12.63 -34.99 -32.33
C LEU A 174 -14.03 -35.61 -32.51
N ALA A 175 -15.05 -35.07 -31.82
CA ALA A 175 -16.44 -35.50 -32.02
C ALA A 175 -16.92 -35.22 -33.45
N GLY A 176 -16.58 -34.06 -34.02
CA GLY A 176 -16.88 -33.71 -35.41
C GLY A 176 -16.24 -34.67 -36.42
N ILE A 177 -14.96 -34.99 -36.25
CA ILE A 177 -14.24 -35.95 -37.12
C ILE A 177 -14.84 -37.35 -37.03
N ALA A 178 -15.20 -37.81 -35.83
CA ALA A 178 -15.82 -39.12 -35.62
C ALA A 178 -17.19 -39.22 -36.30
N LEU A 179 -18.03 -38.19 -36.18
CA LEU A 179 -19.34 -38.12 -36.85
C LEU A 179 -19.18 -38.07 -38.38
N PHE A 180 -18.21 -37.32 -38.89
CA PHE A 180 -17.93 -37.23 -40.32
C PHE A 180 -17.46 -38.58 -40.90
N ALA A 181 -16.57 -39.28 -40.19
CA ALA A 181 -16.10 -40.61 -40.58
C ALA A 181 -17.22 -41.67 -40.55
N TYR A 182 -18.14 -41.57 -39.58
CA TYR A 182 -19.31 -42.45 -39.51
C TYR A 182 -20.28 -42.18 -40.67
N GLY A 183 -20.48 -40.92 -41.04
CA GLY A 183 -21.32 -40.51 -42.17
C GLY A 183 -20.79 -40.92 -43.54
N MET A 184 -19.47 -41.11 -43.70
CA MET A 184 -18.87 -41.61 -44.96
C MET A 184 -18.91 -43.14 -45.11
N LYS A 185 -19.32 -43.87 -44.06
CA LYS A 185 -19.37 -45.34 -44.05
C LYS A 185 -20.78 -45.90 -44.34
N PHE A 186 -21.77 -45.01 -44.48
CA PHE A 186 -23.13 -45.26 -44.96
C PHE A 186 -23.36 -44.49 -46.26
#